data_AF-A0A556MFK4-F1
#
_entry.id   AF-A0A556MFK4-F1
#
_cell.length_a   1.000
_cell.length_b   1.000
_cell.length_c   1.000
_cell.angle_alpha   90.00
_cell.angle_beta   90.00
_cell.angle_gamma   90.00
#
_symmetry.space_group_name_H-M   'P 1'
#
loop_
_entity.id
_entity.type
_entity.pdbx_description
1 polymer ?
#
loop_
_entity_poly.entity_id
_entity_poly.type
_entity_poly.pdbx_seq_one_letter_code
_entity_poly.pdbx_strand_id
1 'polypeptide(L)'
;MSENQPQALQFIAKYISEDKADNVTVTELDVSYNGSTSIWRGSLFGSVDSGIFSFAFKNNCWCLVYQINMRKLFTGTSILSVLAEIFALINGGPWWIGIATFSWLCGANWITNLIRHESVAFSVSAGIDELICGKTPEEEKIPGKLKSWF
;
A
#
# COMPACT_ATOMS: atom_id res chain seq x y z
N MET A 1 14.42 -17.20 7.72
CA MET A 1 13.97 -15.78 7.76
C MET A 1 14.82 -14.95 8.71
N SER A 2 15.14 -15.38 9.93
CA SER A 2 15.85 -14.55 10.93
C SER A 2 17.16 -13.92 10.45
N GLU A 3 17.97 -14.64 9.65
CA GLU A 3 19.23 -14.07 9.11
C GLU A 3 19.03 -13.11 7.93
N ASN A 4 17.94 -13.26 7.16
CA ASN A 4 17.64 -12.44 5.98
C ASN A 4 16.63 -11.32 6.26
N GLN A 5 16.06 -11.28 7.46
CA GLN A 5 15.06 -10.31 7.89
C GLN A 5 15.55 -8.85 7.75
N PRO A 6 16.80 -8.50 8.13
CA PRO A 6 17.31 -7.15 7.91
C PRO A 6 17.38 -6.77 6.43
N GLN A 7 17.74 -7.72 5.55
CA GLN A 7 17.80 -7.49 4.10
C GLN A 7 16.41 -7.30 3.50
N ALA A 8 15.42 -8.08 3.96
CA ALA A 8 14.03 -7.93 3.55
C ALA A 8 13.43 -6.59 4.01
N LEU A 9 13.70 -6.14 5.23
CA LEU A 9 13.27 -4.83 5.74
C LEU A 9 13.91 -3.68 4.95
N GLN A 10 15.20 -3.77 4.61
CA GLN A 10 15.86 -2.77 3.77
C GLN A 10 15.29 -2.74 2.35
N PHE A 11 14.97 -3.90 1.78
CA PHE A 11 14.29 -3.98 0.48
C PHE A 11 12.92 -3.29 0.51
N ILE A 12 12.10 -3.57 1.53
CA ILE A 12 10.80 -2.91 1.73
C ILE A 12 10.99 -1.39 1.80
N ALA A 13 11.93 -0.92 2.63
CA ALA A 13 12.20 0.50 2.80
C ALA A 13 12.59 1.19 1.49
N LYS A 14 13.44 0.53 0.69
CA LYS A 14 13.84 1.04 -0.63
C LYS A 14 12.65 1.07 -1.59
N TYR A 15 11.89 -0.02 -1.67
CA TYR A 15 10.73 -0.15 -2.56
C TYR A 15 9.68 0.94 -2.29
N ILE A 16 9.31 1.15 -1.02
CA ILE A 16 8.30 2.16 -0.66
C ILE A 16 8.84 3.59 -0.79
N SER A 17 10.15 3.81 -0.61
CA SER A 17 10.78 5.11 -0.85
C SER A 17 10.78 5.47 -2.34
N GLU A 18 11.07 4.50 -3.21
CA GLU A 18 11.00 4.67 -4.67
C GLU A 18 9.57 4.96 -5.13
N ASP A 19 8.58 4.36 -4.48
CA ASP A 19 7.15 4.62 -4.71
C ASP A 19 6.61 5.84 -3.91
N LYS A 20 7.52 6.68 -3.41
CA LYS A 20 7.27 8.03 -2.84
C LYS A 20 6.52 8.06 -1.52
N ALA A 21 6.71 7.06 -0.67
CA ALA A 21 6.38 7.15 0.74
C ALA A 21 7.31 8.16 1.43
N ASP A 22 6.76 8.98 2.32
CA ASP A 22 7.54 9.99 3.07
C ASP A 22 7.95 9.43 4.43
N ASN A 23 9.07 9.93 4.98
CA ASN A 23 9.55 9.59 6.33
C ASN A 23 9.59 8.09 6.63
N VAL A 24 10.23 7.32 5.75
CA VAL A 24 10.42 5.88 5.92
C VAL A 24 11.42 5.64 7.05
N THR A 25 11.00 4.91 8.07
CA THR A 25 11.83 4.50 9.20
C THR A 25 11.88 2.98 9.26
N VAL A 26 13.09 2.45 9.43
CA VAL A 26 13.35 1.01 9.52
C VAL A 26 13.77 0.72 10.95
N THR A 27 13.03 -0.13 11.64
CA THR A 27 13.42 -0.69 12.93
C THR A 27 13.89 -2.14 12.74
N GLU A 28 14.28 -2.80 13.83
CA GLU A 28 14.71 -4.20 13.79
C GLU A 28 13.57 -5.17 13.40
N LEU A 29 12.31 -4.75 13.57
CA LEU A 29 11.14 -5.60 13.43
C LEU A 29 10.15 -5.13 12.35
N ASP A 30 10.16 -3.85 12.02
CA ASP A 30 9.20 -3.24 11.12
C ASP A 30 9.80 -2.12 10.24
N VAL A 31 9.06 -1.81 9.18
CA VAL A 31 9.27 -0.62 8.35
C VAL A 31 8.01 0.21 8.43
N SER A 32 8.11 1.41 8.98
CA SER A 32 7.00 2.36 9.05
C SER A 32 7.23 3.53 8.11
N TYR A 33 6.15 4.09 7.58
CA TYR A 33 6.21 5.21 6.66
C TYR A 33 5.01 6.13 6.86
N ASN A 34 5.17 7.39 6.44
CA ASN A 34 4.09 8.34 6.30
C ASN A 34 3.61 8.39 4.84
N GLY A 35 2.31 8.70 4.68
CA GLY A 35 1.73 9.00 3.39
C GLY A 35 2.47 10.10 2.63
N SER A 36 2.31 10.10 1.31
CA SER A 36 2.97 11.08 0.45
C SER A 36 2.36 12.47 0.66
N THR A 37 3.21 13.47 0.88
CA THR A 37 2.84 14.90 0.95
C THR A 37 2.54 15.50 -0.43
N SER A 38 2.82 14.77 -1.51
CA SER A 38 2.56 15.19 -2.89
C SER A 38 1.14 14.81 -3.34
N ILE A 39 0.19 15.74 -3.20
CA ILE A 39 -1.23 15.58 -3.62
C ILE A 39 -1.39 15.45 -5.15
N TRP A 40 -0.38 15.85 -5.93
CA TRP A 40 -0.49 16.11 -7.38
C TRP A 40 0.13 15.08 -8.32
N ARG A 41 0.60 13.95 -7.81
CA ARG A 41 0.99 12.80 -8.64
C ARG A 41 0.22 11.61 -8.11
N GLY A 42 -0.22 10.70 -8.98
CA GLY A 42 -0.96 9.48 -8.60
C GLY A 42 -0.14 8.49 -7.76
N SER A 43 0.47 8.96 -6.66
CA SER A 43 1.19 8.15 -5.70
C SER A 43 0.18 7.30 -4.94
N LEU A 44 0.51 6.03 -4.82
CA LEU A 44 -0.30 5.05 -4.10
C LEU A 44 -0.49 5.46 -2.63
N PHE A 45 0.44 6.24 -2.08
CA PHE A 45 0.44 6.68 -0.67
C PHE A 45 -0.22 8.05 -0.41
N GLY A 46 -0.77 8.74 -1.41
CA GLY A 46 -1.42 10.04 -1.19
C GLY A 46 -2.75 9.95 -0.42
N SER A 47 -3.37 8.77 -0.41
CA SER A 47 -4.61 8.47 0.33
C SER A 47 -4.36 7.84 1.71
N VAL A 48 -3.10 7.55 2.03
CA VAL A 48 -2.67 6.93 3.29
C VAL A 48 -2.08 8.01 4.19
N ASP A 49 -2.31 7.92 5.49
CA ASP A 49 -1.66 8.78 6.48
C ASP A 49 -0.33 8.22 6.92
N SER A 50 -0.32 6.93 7.22
CA SER A 50 0.85 6.16 7.57
C SER A 50 0.60 4.68 7.34
N GLY A 51 1.65 3.89 7.23
CA GLY A 51 1.56 2.44 7.18
C GLY A 51 2.76 1.76 7.80
N ILE A 52 2.61 0.47 8.07
CA ILE A 52 3.62 -0.37 8.72
C ILE A 52 3.66 -1.71 7.99
N PHE A 53 4.87 -2.11 7.61
CA PHE A 53 5.20 -3.47 7.20
C PHE A 53 5.92 -4.16 8.36
N SER A 54 5.43 -5.33 8.75
CA SER A 54 6.03 -6.14 9.83
C SER A 54 6.02 -7.61 9.45
N PHE A 55 6.88 -8.40 10.08
CA PHE A 55 6.87 -9.86 9.92
C PHE A 55 6.23 -10.52 11.14
N ALA A 56 5.25 -11.38 10.91
CA ALA A 56 4.63 -12.18 11.95
C ALA A 56 4.83 -13.67 11.66
N PHE A 57 5.29 -14.42 12.66
CA PHE A 57 5.35 -15.88 12.56
C PHE A 57 4.00 -16.49 12.93
N LYS A 58 3.32 -17.09 11.95
CA LYS A 58 2.00 -17.73 12.13
C LYS A 58 1.98 -19.06 11.40
N ASN A 59 1.40 -20.09 12.01
CA ASN A 59 1.22 -21.42 11.40
C ASN A 59 2.51 -22.03 10.82
N ASN A 60 3.63 -21.90 11.54
CA ASN A 60 4.94 -22.37 11.13
C ASN A 60 5.53 -21.68 9.87
N CYS A 61 4.95 -20.54 9.45
CA CYS A 61 5.42 -19.73 8.33
C CYS A 61 5.62 -18.27 8.76
N TRP A 62 6.55 -17.58 8.09
CA TRP A 62 6.72 -16.14 8.22
C TRP A 62 5.77 -15.43 7.27
N CYS A 63 4.96 -14.51 7.79
CA CYS A 63 4.00 -13.74 7.01
C CYS A 63 4.38 -12.25 7.03
N LEU A 64 4.30 -11.61 5.88
CA LEU A 64 4.35 -10.16 5.77
C LEU A 64 2.98 -9.58 6.18
N VAL A 65 2.95 -8.79 7.24
CA VAL A 65 1.77 -8.09 7.73
C VAL A 65 1.88 -6.64 7.29
N TYR A 66 0.93 -6.23 6.46
CA TYR A 66 0.82 -4.86 5.99
C TYR A 66 -0.38 -4.16 6.63
N GLN A 67 -0.13 -3.02 7.26
CA GLN A 67 -1.15 -2.19 7.90
C GLN A 67 -1.08 -0.77 7.36
N ILE A 68 -2.24 -0.19 7.07
CA ILE A 68 -2.38 1.18 6.57
C ILE A 68 -3.40 1.94 7.40
N ASN A 69 -3.11 3.21 7.67
CA ASN A 69 -3.98 4.14 8.34
C ASN A 69 -4.48 5.17 7.33
N MET A 70 -5.80 5.34 7.23
CA MET A 70 -6.47 6.26 6.27
C MET A 70 -7.42 7.23 6.98
N ARG A 71 -7.17 7.56 8.24
CA ARG A 71 -8.08 8.38 9.06
C ARG A 71 -8.40 9.75 8.46
N LYS A 72 -7.42 10.44 7.86
CA LYS A 72 -7.63 11.76 7.25
C LYS A 72 -8.49 11.66 6.00
N LEU A 73 -8.40 10.56 5.25
CA LEU A 73 -9.30 10.32 4.12
C LEU A 73 -10.75 10.27 4.62
N PHE A 74 -11.05 9.43 5.61
CA PHE A 74 -12.40 9.34 6.19
C PHE A 74 -12.90 10.67 6.79
N THR A 75 -12.02 11.39 7.49
CA THR A 75 -12.38 12.68 8.09
C THR A 75 -12.69 13.72 7.00
N GLY A 76 -11.81 13.84 6.01
CA GLY A 76 -11.94 14.81 4.93
C GLY A 76 -13.16 14.56 4.05
N THR A 77 -13.43 13.31 3.70
CA THR A 77 -14.60 12.94 2.89
C THR A 77 -15.91 13.11 3.64
N SER A 78 -15.92 12.88 4.96
CA SER A 78 -17.08 13.15 5.81
C SER A 78 -17.40 14.65 5.86
N ILE A 79 -16.39 15.50 6.06
CA ILE A 79 -16.56 16.97 6.05
C ILE A 79 -17.07 17.42 4.68
N LEU A 80 -16.48 16.93 3.59
CA LEU A 80 -16.88 17.31 2.24
C LEU A 80 -18.31 16.88 1.92
N SER A 81 -18.73 15.69 2.36
CA SER A 81 -20.10 15.21 2.21
C SER A 81 -21.11 16.13 2.91
N VAL A 82 -20.84 16.53 4.16
CA VAL A 82 -21.69 17.45 4.91
C VAL A 82 -21.77 18.81 4.21
N LEU A 83 -20.65 19.35 3.73
CA LEU A 83 -20.62 20.62 3.00
C LEU A 83 -21.39 20.54 1.68
N ALA A 84 -21.25 19.44 0.94
CA ALA A 84 -21.98 19.19 -0.30
C ALA A 84 -23.49 19.10 -0.06
N GLU A 85 -23.90 18.46 1.02
CA GLU A 85 -25.32 18.37 1.42
C GLU A 85 -25.89 19.73 1.79
N ILE A 86 -25.19 20.50 2.63
CA ILE A 86 -25.60 21.86 3.01
C ILE A 86 -25.74 22.73 1.75
N PHE A 87 -24.76 22.69 0.85
CA PHE A 87 -24.80 23.44 -0.39
C PHE A 87 -25.97 23.02 -1.29
N ALA A 88 -26.25 21.72 -1.40
CA ALA A 88 -27.39 21.21 -2.14
C ALA A 88 -28.71 21.72 -1.55
N LEU A 89 -28.90 21.63 -0.24
CA LEU A 89 -30.13 22.05 0.44
C LEU A 89 -30.40 23.56 0.29
N ILE A 90 -29.36 24.40 0.41
CA ILE A 90 -29.50 25.87 0.25
C ILE A 90 -29.94 26.25 -1.16
N ASN A 91 -29.51 25.49 -2.18
CA ASN A 91 -29.84 25.76 -3.58
C ASN A 91 -31.09 25.00 -4.07
N GLY A 92 -31.88 24.39 -3.17
CA GLY A 92 -33.08 23.61 -3.53
C GLY A 92 -32.76 22.31 -4.27
N GLY A 93 -31.53 21.82 -4.15
CA GLY A 93 -31.06 20.57 -4.74
C GLY A 93 -31.54 19.33 -4.00
N PRO A 94 -31.31 18.13 -4.59
CA PRO A 94 -31.74 16.88 -3.98
C PRO A 94 -31.01 16.57 -2.67
N TRP A 95 -31.78 16.17 -1.66
CA TRP A 95 -31.31 15.84 -0.31
C TRP A 95 -30.31 14.67 -0.27
N TRP A 96 -30.27 13.82 -1.30
CA TRP A 96 -29.39 12.65 -1.35
C TRP A 96 -27.96 12.96 -1.83
N ILE A 97 -27.65 14.19 -2.27
CA ILE A 97 -26.31 14.55 -2.79
C ILE A 97 -25.21 14.29 -1.76
N GLY A 98 -25.45 14.60 -0.49
CA GLY A 98 -24.51 14.30 0.60
C GLY A 98 -24.20 12.82 0.72
N ILE A 99 -25.26 11.99 0.70
CA ILE A 99 -25.18 10.53 0.79
C ILE A 99 -24.44 9.94 -0.41
N ALA A 100 -24.74 10.40 -1.63
CA ALA A 100 -24.04 9.94 -2.83
C ALA A 100 -22.55 10.31 -2.81
N THR A 101 -22.24 11.54 -2.38
CA THR A 101 -20.86 12.02 -2.25
C THR A 101 -20.09 11.21 -1.21
N PHE A 102 -20.70 10.93 -0.06
CA PHE A 102 -20.10 10.06 0.96
C PHE A 102 -19.90 8.63 0.44
N SER A 103 -20.92 8.04 -0.18
CA SER A 103 -20.87 6.67 -0.69
C SER A 103 -19.80 6.50 -1.77
N TRP A 104 -19.63 7.50 -2.62
CA TRP A 104 -18.56 7.50 -3.62
C TRP A 104 -17.17 7.62 -2.98
N LEU A 105 -16.98 8.63 -2.12
CA LEU A 105 -15.66 8.97 -1.58
C LEU A 105 -15.18 8.03 -0.46
N CYS A 106 -16.09 7.53 0.39
CA CYS A 106 -15.80 6.58 1.47
C CYS A 106 -16.05 5.12 1.08
N GLY A 107 -16.88 4.85 0.07
CA GLY A 107 -17.17 3.50 -0.39
C GLY A 107 -16.26 3.11 -1.55
N ALA A 108 -16.64 3.52 -2.76
CA ALA A 108 -15.95 3.12 -3.99
C ALA A 108 -14.46 3.54 -3.98
N ASN A 109 -14.17 4.78 -3.62
CA ASN A 109 -12.80 5.30 -3.60
C ASN A 109 -11.94 4.71 -2.47
N TRP A 110 -12.55 4.22 -1.40
CA TRP A 110 -11.83 3.49 -0.36
C TRP A 110 -11.47 2.06 -0.82
N ILE A 111 -12.43 1.35 -1.43
CA ILE A 111 -12.22 0.00 -1.98
C ILE A 111 -11.12 0.00 -3.04
N THR A 112 -11.11 0.99 -3.94
CA THR A 112 -10.05 1.09 -4.97
C THR A 112 -8.68 1.31 -4.35
N ASN A 113 -8.58 2.08 -3.27
CA ASN A 113 -7.32 2.23 -2.53
C ASN A 113 -6.90 0.93 -1.84
N LEU A 114 -7.82 0.17 -1.24
CA LEU A 114 -7.50 -1.14 -0.65
C LEU A 114 -6.92 -2.11 -1.68
N ILE A 115 -7.55 -2.26 -2.85
CA ILE A 115 -7.08 -3.13 -3.93
C ILE A 115 -5.68 -2.71 -4.41
N ARG A 116 -5.43 -1.41 -4.52
CA ARG A 116 -4.12 -0.86 -4.89
C ARG A 116 -3.05 -1.22 -3.85
N HIS A 117 -3.37 -1.11 -2.57
CA HIS A 117 -2.46 -1.45 -1.48
C HIS A 117 -2.21 -2.95 -1.35
N GLU A 118 -3.19 -3.79 -1.67
CA GLU A 118 -3.01 -5.24 -1.77
C GLU A 118 -1.98 -5.61 -2.86
N SER A 119 -2.07 -4.98 -4.03
CA SER A 119 -1.10 -5.16 -5.11
C SER A 119 0.33 -4.76 -4.70
N VAL A 120 0.47 -3.70 -3.90
CA VAL A 120 1.77 -3.30 -3.32
C VAL A 120 2.30 -4.39 -2.39
N ALA A 121 1.48 -4.88 -1.46
CA ALA A 121 1.89 -5.95 -0.54
C ALA A 121 2.30 -7.22 -1.28
N PHE A 122 1.56 -7.59 -2.33
CA PHE A 122 1.89 -8.72 -3.19
C PHE A 122 3.24 -8.52 -3.89
N SER A 123 3.46 -7.36 -4.51
CA SER A 123 4.71 -7.03 -5.22
C SER A 123 5.92 -7.05 -4.27
N VAL A 124 5.75 -6.52 -3.06
CA VAL A 124 6.78 -6.56 -2.01
C VAL A 124 7.07 -7.99 -1.59
N SER A 125 6.04 -8.82 -1.37
CA SER A 125 6.23 -10.22 -1.01
C SER A 125 6.97 -11.02 -2.09
N ALA A 126 6.61 -10.83 -3.37
CA ALA A 126 7.28 -11.46 -4.49
C ALA A 126 8.75 -11.04 -4.60
N GLY A 127 9.06 -9.75 -4.39
CA GLY A 127 10.44 -9.26 -4.38
C GLY A 127 11.28 -9.81 -3.23
N ILE A 128 10.66 -10.04 -2.06
CA ILE A 128 11.33 -10.70 -0.93
C ILE A 128 11.61 -12.17 -1.23
N ASP A 129 10.64 -12.88 -1.83
CA ASP A 129 10.83 -14.27 -2.23
C ASP A 129 11.94 -14.40 -3.29
N GLU A 130 12.02 -13.50 -4.26
CA GLU A 130 13.13 -13.46 -5.21
C GLU A 130 14.47 -13.13 -4.53
N LEU A 131 14.50 -12.23 -3.55
CA LEU A 131 15.72 -11.90 -2.79
C LEU A 131 16.23 -13.06 -1.95
N ILE A 132 15.31 -13.88 -1.39
CA ILE A 132 15.63 -14.98 -0.48
C ILE A 132 15.87 -16.29 -1.24
N CYS A 133 15.01 -16.62 -2.22
CA CYS A 133 15.08 -17.86 -3.00
C CYS A 133 15.87 -17.71 -4.32
N GLY A 134 16.03 -16.51 -4.86
CA GLY A 134 16.87 -16.23 -6.03
C GLY A 134 18.38 -16.29 -5.74
N LYS A 135 18.77 -16.45 -4.47
CA LYS A 135 20.12 -16.90 -4.07
C LYS A 135 20.23 -18.45 -4.13
N THR A 136 19.87 -19.06 -5.25
CA THR A 136 20.42 -20.37 -5.59
C THR A 136 21.88 -20.18 -6.00
N PRO A 137 22.83 -21.00 -5.51
CA PRO A 137 24.22 -20.93 -5.95
C PRO A 137 24.27 -21.17 -7.45
N GLU A 138 25.18 -20.48 -8.15
CA GLU A 138 25.43 -20.65 -9.59
C GLU A 138 25.39 -22.13 -10.01
N GLU A 139 24.35 -22.55 -10.74
CA GLU A 139 24.48 -23.62 -11.72
C GLU A 139 24.76 -22.99 -13.08
N GLU A 140 26.06 -22.96 -13.36
CA GLU A 140 26.72 -23.07 -14.65
C GLU A 140 25.83 -23.27 -15.89
N LYS A 141 26.04 -22.38 -16.87
CA LYS A 141 26.09 -22.67 -18.32
C LYS A 141 25.25 -23.86 -18.81
N ILE A 142 24.10 -23.56 -19.40
CA ILE A 142 23.71 -24.20 -20.66
C ILE A 142 23.35 -23.10 -21.67
N PRO A 143 24.23 -22.80 -22.66
CA PRO A 143 23.87 -21.92 -23.75
C PRO A 143 22.87 -22.67 -24.63
N GLY A 144 21.61 -22.23 -24.59
CA GLY A 144 20.57 -22.73 -25.49
C GLY A 144 19.55 -23.64 -24.82
N LYS A 145 18.49 -23.02 -24.30
CA LYS A 145 17.15 -23.59 -24.49
C LYS A 145 16.14 -22.46 -24.54
N LEU A 146 15.42 -22.43 -25.67
CA LEU A 146 14.47 -21.40 -26.07
C LEU A 146 13.27 -21.31 -25.13
N LYS A 147 12.74 -20.07 -25.05
CA LYS A 147 11.40 -19.72 -24.57
C LYS A 147 10.32 -20.69 -25.09
N SER A 148 9.49 -21.16 -24.18
CA SER A 148 8.18 -21.72 -24.49
C SER A 148 7.16 -20.94 -23.67
N TRP A 149 6.35 -20.15 -24.37
CA TRP A 149 5.11 -19.62 -23.86
C TRP A 149 4.04 -20.69 -24.07
N PHE A 150 3.48 -21.17 -22.99
CA PHE A 150 2.11 -21.67 -22.94
C PHE A 150 1.44 -21.02 -21.74
#